data_AF-A0A6G3SBP0-F1
#
_entry.id   AF-A0A6G3SBP0-F1
#
_cell.length_a   1.000
_cell.length_b   1.000
_cell.length_c   1.000
_cell.angle_alpha   90.00
_cell.angle_beta   90.00
_cell.angle_gamma   90.00
#
_symmetry.space_group_name_H-M   'P 1'
#
loop_
_entity.id
_entity.type
_entity.pdbx_description
1 polymer ?
#
loop_
_entity_poly.entity_id
_entity_poly.type
_entity_poly.pdbx_seq_one_letter_code
_entity_poly.pdbx_strand_id
1 'polypeptide(L)' 'MTPATPAPAVVTVVGIGADGWPGLPDTSRAALREADVVLGGPRQLALLPGECAGERISWPSPLRP' A
#
# COMPACT_ATOMS: atom_id res chain seq x y z
N MET A 1 22.50 -26.73 -4.69
CA MET A 1 22.31 -25.27 -4.69
C MET A 1 21.58 -24.92 -3.40
N THR A 2 22.26 -24.32 -2.43
CA THR A 2 21.66 -23.94 -1.15
C THR A 2 20.72 -22.76 -1.40
N PRO A 3 19.43 -22.80 -1.02
CA PRO A 3 18.60 -21.62 -1.11
C PRO A 3 19.16 -20.56 -0.16
N ALA A 4 19.50 -19.39 -0.69
CA ALA A 4 19.81 -18.24 0.15
C ALA A 4 18.52 -17.81 0.86
N THR A 5 18.56 -17.69 2.19
CA THR A 5 17.46 -17.08 2.93
C THR A 5 17.31 -15.64 2.43
N PRO A 6 16.17 -15.26 1.84
CA PRO A 6 15.99 -13.88 1.43
C PRO A 6 16.09 -12.98 2.67
N ALA A 7 16.79 -11.87 2.54
CA ALA A 7 16.76 -10.82 3.55
C ALA A 7 15.29 -10.44 3.85
N PRO A 8 14.95 -10.05 5.08
CA PRO A 8 13.58 -9.71 5.43
C PRO A 8 13.07 -8.62 4.47
N ALA A 9 12.01 -8.94 3.73
CA ALA A 9 11.34 -7.98 2.87
C ALA A 9 10.66 -6.92 3.75
N VAL A 10 11.08 -5.67 3.61
CA VAL A 10 10.48 -4.54 4.33
C VAL A 10 9.23 -4.09 3.58
N VAL A 11 8.12 -3.95 4.30
CA VAL A 11 6.87 -3.41 3.75
C VAL A 11 6.53 -2.13 4.50
N THR A 12 6.25 -1.06 3.76
CA THR A 12 5.74 0.19 4.32
C THR A 12 4.23 0.07 4.53
N VAL A 13 3.77 0.31 5.75
CA VAL A 13 2.35 0.29 6.09
C VAL A 13 1.87 1.71 6.30
N VAL A 14 0.85 2.13 5.54
CA VAL A 14 0.22 3.44 5.65
C VAL A 14 -1.23 3.29 6.11
N GLY A 15 -1.58 3.91 7.23
CA GLY A 15 -2.97 4.04 7.66
C GLY A 15 -3.65 5.23 6.97
N ILE A 16 -4.80 4.99 6.35
CA ILE A 16 -5.62 6.05 5.74
C ILE A 16 -6.85 6.29 6.62
N GLY A 17 -6.91 7.48 7.22
CA GLY A 17 -8.04 7.91 8.05
C GLY A 17 -9.29 8.23 7.23
N ALA A 18 -10.37 8.61 7.91
CA ALA A 18 -11.63 9.00 7.27
C ALA A 18 -11.48 10.22 6.35
N ASP A 19 -10.52 11.11 6.66
CA ASP A 19 -10.19 12.30 5.88
C ASP A 19 -9.52 11.97 4.53
N GLY A 20 -9.16 10.70 4.29
CA GLY A 20 -8.60 10.23 3.04
C GLY A 20 -7.22 10.83 2.71
N TRP A 21 -6.92 10.94 1.41
CA TRP A 21 -5.65 11.45 0.90
C TRP A 21 -5.24 12.84 1.46
N PRO A 22 -6.15 13.83 1.58
CA PRO A 22 -5.83 15.12 2.19
C PRO A 22 -5.32 15.06 3.64
N GLY A 23 -5.70 14.03 4.41
CA GLY A 23 -5.27 13.85 5.78
C GLY A 23 -3.91 13.15 5.95
N LEU A 24 -3.30 12.64 4.88
CA LEU A 24 -2.04 11.91 4.96
C LEU A 24 -0.82 12.85 5.14
N PRO A 25 0.14 12.50 6.02
CA PRO A 25 1.44 13.16 6.07
C PRO A 25 2.21 13.02 4.75
N ASP A 26 3.09 13.98 4.46
CA ASP A 26 3.83 14.00 3.19
C ASP A 26 4.75 12.78 3.02
N THR A 27 5.30 12.24 4.10
CA THR A 27 6.10 10.99 4.07
C THR A 27 5.28 9.78 3.62
N SER A 28 4.03 9.69 4.09
CA SER A 28 3.10 8.63 3.67
C SER A 28 2.68 8.79 2.22
N ARG A 29 2.43 10.03 1.77
CA ARG A 29 2.12 10.32 0.36
C ARG A 29 3.29 9.99 -0.56
N ALA A 30 4.52 10.34 -0.16
CA ALA A 30 5.73 10.00 -0.91
C ALA A 30 5.86 8.48 -1.06
N ALA A 31 5.76 7.72 0.04
CA ALA A 31 5.82 6.27 0.00
C ALA A 31 4.75 5.65 -0.94
N LEU A 32 3.52 6.19 -0.94
CA LEU A 32 2.44 5.71 -1.82
C LEU A 32 2.63 6.10 -3.30
N ARG A 33 3.34 7.19 -3.59
CA ARG A 33 3.67 7.60 -4.97
C ARG A 33 4.84 6.80 -5.54
N GLU A 34 5.80 6.44 -4.69
CA GLU A 34 6.99 5.67 -5.04
C GLU A 34 6.75 4.15 -5.07
N ALA A 35 5.68 3.67 -4.43
CA ALA A 35 5.36 2.25 -4.41
C ALA A 35 4.98 1.72 -5.80
N ASP A 36 5.69 0.69 -6.26
CA ASP A 36 5.36 -0.04 -7.49
C ASP A 36 4.04 -0.83 -7.36
N VAL A 37 3.74 -1.30 -6.14
CA VAL A 37 2.52 -2.08 -5.84
C VAL A 37 1.94 -1.61 -4.52
N VAL A 38 0.63 -1.37 -4.50
CA VAL A 38 -0.14 -0.99 -3.31
C VAL A 38 -1.22 -2.03 -3.04
N LEU A 39 -1.04 -2.76 -1.95
CA LEU A 39 -2.02 -3.72 -1.43
C LEU A 39 -2.95 -3.03 -0.43
N GLY A 40 -4.25 -3.28 -0.53
CA GLY A 40 -5.20 -2.67 0.41
C GLY A 40 -6.64 -3.11 0.24
N GLY A 41 -7.49 -2.68 1.18
CA GLY A 41 -8.93 -2.84 1.05
C GLY A 41 -9.49 -1.96 -0.09
N PRO A 42 -10.61 -2.35 -0.73
CA PRO A 42 -11.19 -1.59 -1.84
C PRO A 42 -11.45 -0.11 -1.50
N ARG A 43 -11.92 0.18 -0.27
CA ARG A 43 -12.16 1.56 0.20
C ARG A 43 -10.87 2.37 0.24
N GLN A 44 -9.78 1.82 0.77
CA GLN A 44 -8.50 2.53 0.89
C GLN A 44 -7.89 2.79 -0.49
N LEU A 45 -7.92 1.80 -1.38
CA LEU A 45 -7.38 1.93 -2.74
C LEU A 45 -8.14 2.96 -3.58
N ALA A 46 -9.45 3.10 -3.37
CA ALA A 46 -10.28 4.11 -4.03
C ALA A 46 -9.96 5.55 -3.57
N LEU A 47 -9.33 5.73 -2.40
CA LEU A 47 -8.91 7.05 -1.90
C LEU A 47 -7.59 7.52 -2.51
N LEU A 48 -6.86 6.66 -3.21
CA LEU A 48 -5.57 7.02 -3.78
C LEU A 48 -5.75 7.82 -5.08
N PRO A 49 -5.12 9.00 -5.21
CA PRO A 49 -5.19 9.81 -6.42
C PRO A 49 -4.44 9.14 -7.57
N GLY A 50 -4.66 9.61 -8.80
CA GLY A 50 -3.98 9.06 -9.99
C GLY A 50 -2.45 9.19 -9.99
N GLU A 51 -1.90 10.11 -9.20
CA GLU A 51 -0.44 10.25 -9.01
C GLU A 51 0.20 9.10 -8.23
N CYS A 52 -0.59 8.26 -7.55
CA CYS A 52 -0.15 6.96 -7.07
C CYS A 52 -0.23 5.97 -8.23
N ALA A 53 0.88 5.87 -8.98
CA ALA A 53 0.99 5.10 -10.22
C ALA A 53 1.16 3.59 -10.01
N GLY A 54 1.49 3.16 -8.80
CA GLY A 54 1.65 1.75 -8.46
C GLY A 54 0.41 0.91 -8.75
N GLU A 55 0.63 -0.37 -9.06
CA GLU A 55 -0.44 -1.34 -9.26
C GLU A 55 -1.26 -1.49 -7.98
N ARG A 56 -2.58 -1.32 -8.09
CA ARG A 56 -3.50 -1.39 -6.95
C ARG A 56 -4.10 -2.78 -6.88
N ILE A 57 -3.70 -3.55 -5.88
CA ILE A 57 -4.17 -4.91 -5.68
C ILE A 57 -5.10 -4.95 -4.47
N SER A 58 -6.39 -5.21 -4.72
CA SER A 58 -7.38 -5.35 -3.67
C SER A 58 -7.16 -6.65 -2.90
N TRP A 59 -7.18 -6.57 -1.56
CA TRP A 59 -7.24 -7.78 -0.74
C TRP A 59 -8.51 -8.59 -1.00
N PRO A 60 -8.44 -9.92 -0.90
CA PRO A 60 -9.63 -10.77 -0.98
C PRO A 60 -10.60 -10.42 0.15
N SER A 61 -11.89 -10.56 -0.15
CA SER A 61 -12.97 -10.37 0.82
C SER A 61 -13.81 -11.65 0.92
N PRO A 62 -13.95 -12.25 2.11
CA PRO A 62 -13.33 -11.85 3.38
C PRO A 62 -11.81 -12.14 3.38
N LEU A 63 -11.06 -11.35 4.15
CA LEU A 63 -9.68 -11.71 4.48
C LEU A 63 -9.74 -12.85 5.50
N ARG A 64 -9.43 -14.08 5.06
CA ARG A 64 -9.40 -15.26 5.93
C ARG A 64 -8.01 -15.44 6.57
N PRO A 65 -7.93 -15.96 7.81
CA PRO A 65 -6.66 -16.38 8.42
C PRO A 65 -5.96 -17.51 7.64
#